data_AF-X1JKR8-F1
#
_entry.id   AF-X1JKR8-F1
#
_cell.length_a   1.000
_cell.length_b   1.000
_cell.length_c   1.000
_cell.angle_alpha   90.00
_cell.angle_beta   90.00
_cell.angle_gamma   90.00
#
_symmetry.space_group_name_H-M   'P 1'
#
loop_
_entity.id
_entity.type
_entity.pdbx_description
1 polymer ?
#
loop_
_entity_poly.entity_id
_entity_poly.type
_entity_poly.pdbx_seq_one_letter_code
_entity_poly.pdbx_strand_id
1 'polypeptide(L)' 'MLLAIDVGNSNVVLALFDRETLLESWRLHTNA' A
#
# COMPACT_ATOMS: atom_id res chain seq x y z
N MET A 1 -4.26 2.01 -13.80
CA MET A 1 -3.40 2.17 -12.61
C MET A 1 -4.20 2.71 -11.44
N LEU A 2 -4.10 2.05 -10.29
CA LEU A 2 -4.78 2.39 -9.04
C LEU A 2 -3.77 2.26 -7.88
N LEU A 3 -3.75 3.25 -6.98
CA LEU A 3 -2.98 3.17 -5.74
C LEU A 3 -3.94 2.85 -4.59
N ALA A 4 -3.78 1.69 -3.98
CA ALA A 4 -4.48 1.31 -2.76
C ALA A 4 -3.62 1.65 -1.54
N ILE A 5 -4.24 2.24 -0.53
CA ILE A 5 -3.59 2.61 0.73
C ILE A 5 -4.36 1.96 1.87
N ASP A 6 -3.67 1.10 2.62
CA ASP A 6 -4.18 0.48 3.85
C ASP A 6 -3.41 1.04 5.05
N VAL A 7 -4.13 1.70 5.97
CA VAL A 7 -3.55 2.40 7.13
C VAL A 7 -3.87 1.61 8.39
N GLY A 8 -2.87 0.93 8.93
CA GLY A 8 -2.94 0.26 10.23
C GLY A 8 -2.16 1.01 11.32
N ASN A 9 -2.40 0.62 12.57
CA ASN A 9 -1.76 1.23 13.74
C ASN A 9 -0.22 1.09 13.76
N SER A 10 0.32 0.03 13.15
CA SER A 10 1.78 -0.23 13.17
C SER A 10 2.43 -0.10 11.81
N ASN A 11 1.65 -0.24 10.73
CA ASN A 11 2.16 -0.17 9.37
C ASN A 11 1.13 0.47 8.44
N VAL A 12 1.64 1.19 7.44
CA VAL A 12 0.91 1.63 6.26
C VAL A 12 1.39 0.81 5.07
N VAL A 13 0.45 0.27 4.29
CA VAL A 13 0.75 -0.45 3.05
C VAL A 13 0.28 0.38 1.87
N LEU A 14 1.20 0.62 0.93
CA LEU A 14 0.94 1.26 -0.35
C LEU A 14 1.07 0.19 -1.43
N ALA A 15 0.05 0.05 -2.28
CA ALA A 15 0.04 -0.97 -3.33
C ALA A 15 -0.38 -0.37 -4.67
N LEU A 16 0.50 -0.47 -5.67
CA LEU A 16 0.25 -0.01 -7.03
C LEU A 16 -0.30 -1.17 -7.86
N PHE A 17 -1.52 -1.01 -8.35
CA PHE A 17 -2.19 -1.96 -9.22
C PHE A 17 -2.29 -1.44 -10.65
N ASP A 18 -2.13 -2.33 -11.64
CA ASP A 18 -2.70 -2.15 -12.96
C ASP A 18 -3.82 -3.16 -13.20
N ARG A 19 -5.06 -2.66 -13.27
CA ARG A 19 -6.30 -3.46 -13.25
C ARG A 19 -6.32 -4.37 -12.01
N GLU A 20 -6.18 -5.68 -12.20
CA GLU A 20 -6.20 -6.69 -11.13
C GLU A 20 -4.80 -7.17 -10.74
N THR A 21 -3.75 -6.66 -11.41
CA THR A 21 -2.36 -7.06 -11.17
C THR A 21 -1.69 -6.11 -10.20
N LEU A 22 -1.17 -6.64 -9.10
CA LEU A 22 -0.25 -5.90 -8.21
C LEU A 22 1.10 -5.76 -8.91
N LEU A 23 1.52 -4.52 -9.17
CA LEU A 23 2.82 -4.22 -9.77
C LEU A 23 3.90 -4.07 -8.71
N GLU A 24 3.61 -3.31 -7.65
CA GLU A 24 4.55 -3.05 -6.57
C GLU A 24 3.82 -2.77 -5.26
N SER A 25 4.46 -3.10 -4.14
CA SER A 25 3.98 -2.71 -2.82
C SER A 25 5.12 -2.29 -1.90
N TRP A 26 4.81 -1.33 -1.04
CA TRP A 26 5.71 -0.86 0.00
C TRP A 26 5.01 -0.94 1.36
N ARG A 27 5.78 -1.35 2.36
CA ARG A 27 5.35 -1.35 3.75
C ARG A 27 6.17 -0.34 4.52
N LEU A 28 5.48 0.61 5.12
CA LEU A 28 6.07 1.67 5.93
C LEU A 28 5.62 1.47 7.37
N HIS A 29 6.49 1.76 8.33
CA HIS A 29 6.07 1.81 9.73
C HIS A 29 5.18 3.03 9.95
N THR A 30 4.04 2.82 10.62
CA THR A 30 3.21 3.92 11.10
C THR A 30 3.94 4.57 12.26
N ASN A 31 4.44 5.78 12.04
CA ASN A 31 5.00 6.61 13.09
C ASN A 31 3.95 7.69 13.38
N ALA A 32 3.16 7.45 14.43
CA ALA A 32 2.08 8.34 14.87
C ALA A 32 2.65 9.57 15.58
#